data_AF-A0A3B8WJW3-F1
#
_entry.id   AF-A0A3B8WJW3-F1
#
_cell.length_a   1.000
_cell.length_b   1.000
_cell.length_c   1.000
_cell.angle_alpha   90.00
_cell.angle_beta   90.00
_cell.angle_gamma   90.00
#
_symmetry.space_group_name_H-M   'P 1'
#
loop_
_entity.id
_entity.type
_entity.pdbx_description
1 polymer ?
#
loop_
_entity_poly.entity_id
_entity_poly.type
_entity_poly.pdbx_seq_one_letter_code
_entity_poly.pdbx_strand_id
1 'polypeptide(L)' 'YRSTKTILKAANSVIANNQGRLGKELWTDGVEGEPISLYAAFNEHDEARYVVESIEKAIRDGMSRS' A
#
# COMPACT_ATOMS: atom_id res chain seq x y z
N TYR A 1 5.30 5.89 13.67
CA TYR A 1 6.03 4.73 13.11
C TYR A 1 5.07 3.59 12.71
N ARG A 2 4.02 3.86 11.92
CA ARG A 2 3.04 2.83 11.51
C ARG A 2 3.42 2.16 10.18
N SER A 3 3.96 2.95 9.26
CA SER A 3 4.23 2.54 7.88
C SER A 3 5.72 2.56 7.59
N THR A 4 6.12 1.82 6.56
CA THR A 4 7.47 1.82 5.99
C THR A 4 7.74 3.11 5.21
N LYS A 5 9.01 3.39 4.90
CA LYS A 5 9.39 4.59 4.14
C LYS A 5 8.77 4.60 2.74
N THR A 6 8.72 3.45 2.06
CA THR A 6 8.11 3.31 0.74
C THR A 6 6.64 3.76 0.73
N ILE A 7 5.85 3.29 1.70
CA ILE A 7 4.43 3.66 1.82
C ILE A 7 4.27 5.15 2.12
N LEU A 8 5.08 5.72 3.04
CA LEU A 8 5.00 7.14 3.38
C LEU A 8 5.40 8.04 2.21
N LYS A 9 6.44 7.66 1.46
CA LYS A 9 6.87 8.39 0.27
C LYS A 9 5.74 8.47 -0.76
N ALA A 10 5.12 7.34 -1.08
CA ALA A 10 3.98 7.31 -2.00
C ALA A 10 2.81 8.17 -1.50
N ALA A 11 2.45 8.08 -0.22
CA ALA A 11 1.38 8.87 0.37
C ALA A 11 1.67 10.39 0.31
N ASN A 12 2.89 10.81 0.64
CA ASN A 12 3.33 12.20 0.54
C ASN A 12 3.28 12.72 -0.91
N SER A 13 3.69 11.90 -1.88
CA SER A 13 3.61 12.25 -3.30
C SER A 13 2.18 12.41 -3.79
N VAL A 14 1.25 11.54 -3.36
CA VAL A 14 -0.17 11.66 -3.73
C VAL A 14 -0.76 12.95 -3.16
N ILE A 15 -0.60 13.20 -1.85
CA ILE A 15 -1.19 14.37 -1.18
C ILE A 15 -0.53 15.70 -1.59
N ALA A 16 0.65 15.67 -2.23
CA ALA A 16 1.29 16.86 -2.81
C ALA A 16 0.50 17.46 -3.97
N ASN A 17 -0.37 16.69 -4.62
CA ASN A 17 -1.20 17.20 -5.72
C ASN A 17 -2.41 18.02 -5.25
N ASN A 18 -2.73 18.02 -3.95
CA ASN A 18 -3.89 18.73 -3.43
C ASN A 18 -3.61 20.23 -3.24
N GLN A 19 -4.49 21.07 -3.76
CA GLN A 19 -4.45 22.52 -3.55
C GLN A 19 -4.90 22.89 -2.12
N GLY A 20 -4.37 23.98 -1.57
CA GLY A 20 -4.73 24.45 -0.22
C GLY A 20 -4.18 23.60 0.94
N ARG A 21 -3.25 22.68 0.67
CA ARG A 21 -2.58 21.86 1.70
C ARG A 21 -1.67 22.74 2.58
N LEU A 22 -1.72 22.51 3.90
CA LEU A 22 -0.88 23.17 4.91
C LEU A 22 0.63 22.81 4.85
N GLY A 23 1.04 21.89 3.97
CA GLY A 23 2.47 21.63 3.70
C GLY A 23 3.20 20.72 4.71
N LYS A 24 2.52 19.80 5.39
CA LYS A 24 3.20 18.80 6.25
C LYS A 24 3.65 17.56 5.48
N GLU A 25 4.81 17.00 5.80
CA GLU A 25 5.31 15.72 5.26
C GLU A 25 5.40 14.67 6.37
N LEU A 26 4.93 13.46 6.08
CA LEU A 26 5.04 12.33 7.00
C LEU A 26 6.41 11.67 6.87
N TRP A 27 7.03 11.30 7.98
CA TRP A 27 8.32 10.61 8.01
C TRP A 27 8.33 9.46 9.02
N THR A 28 9.32 8.56 8.90
CA THR A 28 9.51 7.41 9.80
C THR A 28 10.99 7.00 9.81
N ASP A 29 11.51 6.59 10.98
CA ASP A 29 12.82 5.92 11.12
C ASP A 29 12.77 4.41 10.85
N GLY A 30 11.61 3.90 10.42
CA GLY A 30 11.44 2.50 10.07
C GLY A 30 12.25 2.07 8.84
N VAL A 31 12.12 0.79 8.48
CA VAL A 31 12.73 0.21 7.29
C VAL A 31 12.12 0.75 5.99
N GLU A 32 12.82 0.55 4.87
CA GLU A 32 12.35 0.97 3.55
C GLU A 32 11.02 0.29 3.17
N GLY A 33 10.90 -1.00 3.49
CA GLY A 33 9.73 -1.81 3.20
C GLY A 33 9.69 -2.35 1.77
N GLU A 34 8.74 -3.23 1.51
CA GLU A 34 8.51 -3.80 0.20
C GLU A 34 7.95 -2.75 -0.79
N PRO A 35 8.23 -2.91 -2.10
CA PRO A 35 7.61 -2.11 -3.15
C PRO A 35 6.08 -2.21 -3.12
N ILE A 36 5.41 -1.14 -3.54
CA ILE A 36 3.95 -1.15 -3.71
C ILE A 36 3.61 -1.94 -4.97
N SER A 37 2.88 -3.05 -4.80
CA SER A 37 2.36 -3.84 -5.91
C SER A 37 1.22 -3.12 -6.63
N LEU A 38 1.25 -3.13 -7.96
CA LEU A 38 0.17 -2.64 -8.83
C LEU A 38 -0.27 -3.78 -9.75
N TYR A 39 -1.56 -4.08 -9.75
CA TYR A 39 -2.16 -5.09 -10.64
C TYR A 39 -3.28 -4.42 -11.44
N ALA A 40 -3.21 -4.54 -12.78
CA ALA A 40 -4.21 -4.00 -13.68
C ALA A 40 -5.13 -5.15 -14.13
N ALA A 41 -6.26 -5.30 -13.44
CA ALA A 41 -7.25 -6.32 -13.74
C ALA A 41 -8.00 -6.04 -15.06
N PHE A 42 -8.42 -7.10 -15.75
CA PHE A 42 -9.21 -6.97 -16.99
C PHE A 42 -10.66 -6.52 -16.71
N ASN A 43 -11.24 -6.95 -15.59
CA ASN A 43 -12.57 -6.58 -15.11
C ASN A 43 -12.66 -6.72 -13.59
N GLU A 44 -13.82 -6.41 -13.03
CA GLU A 44 -14.09 -6.46 -11.58
C GLU A 44 -14.01 -7.87 -10.99
N HIS A 45 -14.37 -8.91 -11.76
CA HIS A 45 -14.27 -10.30 -11.31
C HIS A 45 -12.81 -10.77 -11.22
N ASP A 46 -11.97 -10.31 -12.14
CA ASP A 46 -10.52 -10.56 -12.15
C ASP A 46 -9.84 -9.84 -10.98
N GLU A 47 -10.20 -8.58 -10.73
CA GLU A 47 -9.72 -7.83 -9.56
C GLU A 47 -10.08 -8.55 -8.25
N ALA A 48 -11.34 -8.95 -8.10
CA ALA A 48 -11.80 -9.66 -6.92
C ALA A 48 -11.03 -10.97 -6.70
N ARG A 49 -10.79 -11.73 -7.77
CA ARG A 49 -10.03 -12.98 -7.70
C ARG A 49 -8.59 -12.73 -7.27
N TYR A 50 -7.91 -11.76 -7.88
CA TYR A 50 -6.53 -11.41 -7.54
C TYR A 50 -6.38 -11.02 -6.06
N VAL A 51 -7.33 -10.25 -5.52
CA VAL A 51 -7.33 -9.85 -4.10
C VAL A 51 -7.48 -11.07 -3.19
N VAL A 52 -8.43 -11.97 -3.48
CA VAL A 52 -8.65 -13.19 -2.69
C VAL A 52 -7.41 -14.08 -2.71
N GLU A 53 -6.85 -14.35 -3.90
CA GLU A 53 -5.65 -15.20 -4.05
C GLU A 53 -4.44 -14.59 -3.32
N SER A 54 -4.29 -13.26 -3.35
CA SER A 54 -3.23 -12.55 -2.64
C SER A 54 -3.37 -12.68 -1.12
N ILE A 55 -4.59 -12.58 -0.59
CA ILE A 55 -4.87 -12.77 0.84
C ILE A 55 -4.61 -14.22 1.25
N GLU A 56 -5.09 -15.19 0.46
CA GLU A 56 -4.84 -16.61 0.73
C GLU A 56 -3.35 -16.95 0.73
N LYS A 57 -2.59 -16.36 -0.21
CA LYS A 57 -1.12 -16.48 -0.23
C LYS A 57 -0.52 -15.90 1.05
N ALA A 58 -0.89 -14.69 1.44
CA ALA A 58 -0.39 -14.07 2.66
C ALA A 58 -0.70 -14.90 3.92
N ILE A 59 -1.87 -15.53 3.98
CA ILE A 59 -2.24 -16.43 5.09
C ILE A 59 -1.37 -17.69 5.08
N ARG A 60 -1.13 -18.30 3.91
CA ARG A 60 -0.20 -19.44 3.79
C ARG A 60 1.23 -19.07 4.21
N ASP A 61 1.63 -17.83 3.95
CA ASP A 61 2.93 -17.28 4.33
C ASP A 61 2.99 -16.86 5.83
N GLY A 62 1.92 -17.10 6.60
CA GLY A 62 1.89 -16.93 8.06
C GLY A 62 1.18 -15.67 8.56
N MET A 63 0.55 -14.89 7.67
CA MET A 63 -0.25 -13.74 8.10
C MET A 63 -1.57 -14.20 8.74
N SER A 64 -1.89 -13.68 9.92
CA SER A 64 -3.14 -14.04 10.61
C SER A 64 -4.30 -13.18 10.09
N ARG A 65 -5.44 -13.83 9.82
CA ARG A 65 -6.72 -13.15 9.62
C ARG A 65 -7.38 -12.95 10.97
N SER A 66 -7.66 -11.70 11.34
CA SER A 66 -8.41 -11.32 12.55
C SER A 66 -9.92 -11.42 12.35
#